data_AF-A0A1G0N012-F1
#
_entry.id   AF-A0A1G0N012-F1
#
_cell.length_a   1.000
_cell.length_b   1.000
_cell.length_c   1.000
_cell.angle_alpha   90.00
_cell.angle_beta   90.00
_cell.angle_gamma   90.00
#
_symmetry.space_group_name_H-M   'P 1'
#
loop_
_entity.id
_entity.type
_entity.pdbx_description
1 polymer ?
#
loop_
_entity_poly.entity_id
_entity_poly.type
_entity_poly.pdbx_seq_one_letter_code
_entity_poly.pdbx_strand_id
1 'polypeptide(L)'
;MYDCLSIFCNSQHVADFNRAGSFHVFDSKGGQPPIDIWRSLAEENIQDVLDQVCRSLGLQSPTKLPPSTPEVVVYRFIAALLGHSAFGKVNWECRNGYFDTSGMEECSINKAFNSFPEAKERSRIPLDNDLLNIPAYRFWFVKKNGKPVICLETSGAAWNNEGQSFDLSALYKKEKRIWPLVWAVASHLLP
;
A
#
# COMPACT_ATOMS: atom_id res chain seq x y z
N MET A 1 -5.01 9.02 -17.45
CA MET A 1 -5.42 8.20 -16.29
C MET A 1 -4.59 8.65 -15.11
N TYR A 2 -5.24 9.15 -14.07
CA TYR A 2 -4.59 9.63 -12.86
C TYR A 2 -4.52 8.45 -11.89
N ASP A 3 -3.31 8.03 -11.53
CA ASP A 3 -3.09 6.89 -10.64
C ASP A 3 -2.47 7.41 -9.35
N CYS A 4 -3.19 7.21 -8.24
CA CYS A 4 -2.86 7.79 -6.96
C CYS A 4 -3.09 6.80 -5.81
N LEU A 5 -2.33 7.01 -4.74
CA LEU A 5 -2.59 6.46 -3.42
C LEU A 5 -3.49 7.45 -2.68
N SER A 6 -4.73 7.06 -2.44
CA SER A 6 -5.69 7.87 -1.70
C SER A 6 -5.69 7.53 -0.22
N ILE A 7 -5.80 8.57 0.62
CA ILE A 7 -5.90 8.45 2.07
C ILE A 7 -7.35 8.73 2.48
N PHE A 8 -7.88 7.86 3.32
CA PHE A 8 -9.19 8.00 3.93
C PHE A 8 -9.08 8.13 5.44
N CYS A 9 -9.89 9.00 6.03
CA CYS A 9 -10.07 9.13 7.47
C CYS A 9 -11.56 8.97 7.77
N ASN A 10 -11.94 7.97 8.58
CA ASN A 10 -13.35 7.67 8.89
C ASN A 10 -14.23 7.56 7.62
N SER A 11 -13.74 6.85 6.60
CA SER A 11 -14.39 6.70 5.28
C SER A 11 -14.54 7.99 4.45
N GLN A 12 -13.97 9.11 4.90
CA GLN A 12 -13.88 10.34 4.12
C GLN A 12 -12.53 10.39 3.39
N HIS A 13 -12.56 10.67 2.09
CA HIS A 13 -11.37 10.94 1.29
C HIS A 13 -10.73 12.26 1.73
N VAL A 14 -9.45 12.23 2.10
CA VAL A 14 -8.75 13.41 2.66
C VAL A 14 -7.51 13.83 1.89
N ALA A 15 -6.88 12.91 1.14
CA ALA A 15 -5.73 13.26 0.30
C ALA A 15 -5.46 12.23 -0.80
N ASP A 16 -4.75 12.67 -1.83
CA ASP A 16 -4.21 11.83 -2.90
C ASP A 16 -2.71 12.07 -3.08
N PHE A 17 -1.96 10.98 -3.21
CA PHE A 17 -0.57 11.02 -3.62
C PHE A 17 -0.41 10.37 -5.01
N ASN A 18 -0.09 11.17 -6.03
CA ASN A 18 0.05 10.65 -7.39
C ASN A 18 1.49 10.16 -7.68
N ARG A 19 1.65 9.42 -8.79
CA ARG A 19 2.98 8.95 -9.23
C ARG A 19 3.96 10.05 -9.62
N ALA A 20 3.46 11.21 -10.05
CA ALA A 20 4.29 12.35 -10.41
C ALA A 20 4.91 13.05 -9.19
N GLY A 21 4.53 12.66 -7.97
CA GLY A 21 5.09 13.19 -6.73
C GLY A 21 4.20 14.21 -6.04
N SER A 22 3.06 14.57 -6.62
CA SER A 22 2.18 15.58 -6.04
C SER A 22 1.25 14.96 -5.01
N PHE A 23 1.27 15.53 -3.81
CA PHE A 23 0.38 15.21 -2.70
C PHE A 23 -0.67 16.31 -2.54
N HIS A 24 -1.94 15.95 -2.78
CA HIS A 24 -3.08 16.85 -2.72
C HIS A 24 -3.87 16.57 -1.45
N VAL A 25 -4.16 17.61 -0.66
CA VAL A 25 -5.06 17.51 0.50
C VAL A 25 -6.40 18.13 0.15
N PHE A 26 -7.47 17.40 0.46
CA PHE A 26 -8.84 17.83 0.27
C PHE A 26 -9.41 18.29 1.61
N ASP A 27 -9.42 19.61 1.83
CA ASP A 27 -10.11 20.23 2.96
C ASP A 27 -11.44 20.87 2.52
N SER A 28 -12.32 21.13 3.49
CA SER A 28 -13.61 21.79 3.27
C SER A 28 -13.52 23.30 3.03
N LYS A 29 -12.31 23.88 3.08
CA LYS A 29 -12.05 25.33 3.06
C LYS A 29 -11.43 25.83 1.75
N GLY A 30 -11.10 24.93 0.83
CA GLY A 30 -10.46 25.24 -0.44
C GLY A 30 -9.03 24.70 -0.45
N GLY A 31 -8.72 23.89 -1.46
CA GLY A 31 -7.51 23.06 -1.49
C GLY A 31 -6.21 23.84 -1.26
N GLN A 32 -5.36 23.31 -0.40
CA GLN A 32 -3.96 23.73 -0.29
C GLN A 32 -3.23 23.44 -1.61
N PRO A 33 -2.20 24.24 -1.96
CA PRO A 33 -1.34 23.87 -3.08
C PRO A 33 -0.73 22.48 -2.83
N PRO A 34 -0.60 21.64 -3.87
CA PRO A 34 -0.04 20.31 -3.69
C PRO A 34 1.42 20.37 -3.24
N ILE A 35 1.80 19.43 -2.38
CA ILE A 35 3.19 19.25 -1.94
C ILE A 35 3.90 18.38 -2.97
N ASP A 36 5.07 18.79 -3.45
CA ASP A 36 5.93 17.96 -4.31
C ASP A 36 6.82 17.07 -3.43
N ILE A 37 6.32 15.86 -3.13
CA ILE A 37 6.97 14.89 -2.25
C ILE A 37 8.30 14.41 -2.83
N TRP A 38 8.41 14.25 -4.15
CA TRP A 38 9.65 13.78 -4.76
C TRP A 38 10.76 14.80 -4.63
N ARG A 39 10.44 16.07 -4.84
CA ARG A 39 11.39 17.15 -4.61
C ARG A 39 11.75 17.28 -3.14
N SER A 40 10.76 17.30 -2.24
CA SER A 40 11.03 17.41 -0.80
C SER A 40 11.86 16.24 -0.27
N LEU A 41 11.64 15.00 -0.73
CA LEU A 41 12.48 13.85 -0.35
C LEU A 41 13.92 13.93 -0.90
N ALA A 42 14.16 14.71 -1.96
CA ALA A 42 15.50 14.94 -2.51
C ALA A 42 16.25 16.08 -1.79
N GLU A 43 15.53 17.05 -1.22
CA GLU A 43 16.08 18.27 -0.62
C GLU A 43 16.09 18.24 0.93
N GLU A 44 15.21 17.47 1.56
CA GLU A 44 14.94 17.49 3.01
C GLU A 44 15.11 16.10 3.66
N ASN A 45 15.13 16.03 5.00
CA ASN A 45 15.07 14.74 5.68
C ASN A 45 13.67 14.14 5.59
N ILE A 46 13.58 12.81 5.51
CA ILE A 46 12.28 12.10 5.46
C ILE A 46 11.32 12.47 6.61
N GLN A 47 11.86 12.81 7.78
CA GLN A 47 11.07 13.24 8.92
C GLN A 47 10.41 14.60 8.67
N ASP A 48 11.13 15.54 8.07
CA ASP A 48 10.62 16.89 7.76
C ASP A 48 9.48 16.81 6.73
N VAL A 49 9.65 15.96 5.70
CA VAL A 49 8.61 15.68 4.70
C VAL A 49 7.38 15.04 5.35
N LEU A 50 7.58 14.07 6.23
CA LEU A 50 6.47 13.43 6.96
C LEU A 50 5.74 14.44 7.86
N ASP A 51 6.47 15.32 8.55
CA ASP A 51 5.89 16.39 9.38
C ASP A 51 5.10 17.39 8.53
N GLN A 52 5.55 17.70 7.32
CA GLN A 52 4.79 18.52 6.37
C GLN A 52 3.48 17.83 5.96
N VAL A 53 3.53 16.54 5.60
CA VAL A 53 2.34 15.76 5.25
C VAL A 53 1.36 15.70 6.43
N CYS A 54 1.83 15.37 7.63
CA CYS A 54 0.99 15.34 8.83
C CYS A 54 0.34 16.69 9.12
N ARG A 55 1.11 17.79 9.09
CA ARG A 55 0.56 19.14 9.28
C ARG A 55 -0.48 19.49 8.23
N SER A 56 -0.26 19.15 6.97
CA SER A 56 -1.22 19.41 5.89
C SER A 56 -2.55 18.68 6.09
N LEU A 57 -2.51 17.49 6.67
CA LEU A 57 -3.69 16.68 7.01
C LEU A 57 -4.31 17.05 8.38
N GLY A 58 -3.74 18.00 9.12
CA GLY A 58 -4.15 18.28 10.51
C GLY A 58 -3.88 17.12 11.48
N LEU A 59 -2.97 16.21 11.13
CA LEU A 59 -2.57 15.06 11.95
C LEU A 59 -1.40 15.42 12.85
N GLN A 60 -1.32 14.73 13.99
CA GLN A 60 -0.15 14.82 14.85
C GLN A 60 1.06 14.13 14.20
N SER A 61 2.18 14.86 14.11
CA SER A 61 3.46 14.30 13.69
C SER A 61 3.88 13.09 14.54
N PRO A 62 4.22 11.95 13.94
CA PRO A 62 4.64 10.77 14.67
C PRO A 62 6.03 10.98 15.28
N THR A 63 6.14 10.86 16.61
CA THR A 63 7.43 10.95 17.34
C THR A 63 8.11 9.60 17.54
N LYS A 64 7.40 8.50 17.25
CA LYS A 64 7.87 7.12 17.36
C LYS A 64 7.37 6.34 16.16
N LEU A 65 8.09 5.28 15.81
CA LEU A 65 7.61 4.33 14.82
C LEU A 65 6.28 3.71 15.29
N PRO A 66 5.31 3.50 14.37
CA PRO A 66 4.06 2.86 14.72
C PRO A 66 4.30 1.42 15.24
N PRO A 67 3.45 0.94 16.17
CA PRO A 67 3.46 -0.45 16.59
C PRO A 67 3.40 -1.40 15.38
N SER A 68 4.04 -2.56 15.48
CA SER A 68 4.04 -3.55 14.39
C SER A 68 2.74 -4.36 14.37
N THR A 69 1.62 -3.68 14.15
CA THR A 69 0.32 -4.31 13.86
C THR A 69 0.39 -5.06 12.52
N PRO A 70 -0.55 -5.99 12.25
CA PRO A 70 -0.55 -6.72 10.98
C PRO A 70 -0.52 -5.79 9.75
N GLU A 71 -1.35 -4.75 9.75
CA GLU A 71 -1.40 -3.76 8.67
C GLU A 71 -0.07 -3.01 8.51
N VAL A 72 0.55 -2.57 9.61
CA VAL A 72 1.86 -1.90 9.56
C VAL A 72 2.93 -2.84 9.02
N VAL A 73 2.90 -4.13 9.36
CA VAL A 73 3.82 -5.14 8.82
C VAL A 73 3.62 -5.32 7.32
N VAL A 74 2.37 -5.31 6.83
CA VAL A 74 2.05 -5.38 5.39
C VAL A 74 2.63 -4.18 4.65
N TYR A 75 2.40 -2.95 5.11
CA TYR A 75 2.96 -1.76 4.45
C TYR A 75 4.48 -1.73 4.52
N ARG A 76 5.09 -2.15 5.64
CA ARG A 76 6.55 -2.28 5.75
C ARG A 76 7.10 -3.33 4.79
N PHE A 77 6.40 -4.45 4.60
CA PHE A 77 6.76 -5.47 3.62
C PHE A 77 6.76 -4.90 2.20
N ILE A 78 5.68 -4.21 1.80
CA ILE A 78 5.55 -3.58 0.49
C ILE A 78 6.68 -2.57 0.27
N ALA A 79 6.89 -1.66 1.23
CA ALA A 79 7.92 -0.65 1.17
C ALA A 79 9.33 -1.25 1.07
N ALA A 80 9.64 -2.28 1.85
CA ALA A 80 10.95 -2.93 1.82
C ALA A 80 11.20 -3.67 0.50
N LEU A 81 10.22 -4.42 0.00
CA LEU A 81 10.33 -5.15 -1.26
C LEU A 81 10.52 -4.19 -2.45
N LEU A 82 9.70 -3.15 -2.54
CA LEU A 82 9.79 -2.17 -3.62
C LEU A 82 11.04 -1.28 -3.50
N GLY A 83 11.42 -0.91 -2.28
CA GLY A 83 12.63 -0.13 -2.02
C GLY A 83 13.89 -0.87 -2.47
N HIS A 84 13.93 -2.19 -2.29
CA HIS A 84 15.03 -3.02 -2.80
C HIS A 84 15.09 -3.08 -4.32
N SER A 85 13.94 -3.05 -4.98
CA SER A 85 13.84 -3.18 -6.44
C SER A 85 13.85 -1.85 -7.19
N ALA A 86 13.86 -0.72 -6.50
CA ALA A 86 13.68 0.62 -7.06
C ALA A 86 14.69 0.99 -8.17
N PHE A 87 15.94 0.51 -8.08
CA PHE A 87 16.99 0.76 -9.06
C PHE A 87 17.24 -0.43 -10.02
N GLY A 88 16.38 -1.45 -9.95
CA GLY A 88 16.44 -2.61 -10.84
C GLY A 88 15.90 -2.29 -12.24
N LYS A 89 16.23 -3.15 -13.22
CA LYS A 89 15.68 -3.06 -14.59
C LYS A 89 14.23 -3.57 -14.70
N VAL A 90 13.76 -4.27 -13.67
CA VAL A 90 12.43 -4.89 -13.66
C VAL A 90 11.41 -3.85 -13.26
N ASN A 91 10.31 -3.77 -14.00
CA ASN A 91 9.21 -2.89 -13.63
C ASN A 91 8.40 -3.51 -12.50
N TRP A 92 8.42 -2.87 -11.33
CA TRP A 92 7.64 -3.25 -10.16
C TRP A 92 6.49 -2.28 -9.93
N GLU A 93 5.32 -2.82 -9.62
CA GLU A 93 4.15 -2.02 -9.24
C GLU A 93 3.53 -2.58 -7.97
N CYS A 94 2.88 -1.73 -7.19
CA CYS A 94 1.90 -2.14 -6.19
C CYS A 94 0.55 -1.49 -6.52
N ARG A 95 -0.51 -2.29 -6.53
CA ARG A 95 -1.87 -1.87 -6.91
C ARG A 95 -2.86 -2.30 -5.85
N ASN A 96 -3.82 -1.46 -5.50
CA ASN A 96 -4.90 -1.85 -4.60
C ASN A 96 -5.83 -2.90 -5.24
N GLY A 97 -6.52 -3.67 -4.41
CA GLY A 97 -7.46 -4.69 -4.86
C GLY A 97 -8.79 -4.15 -5.37
N TYR A 98 -9.05 -2.87 -5.17
CA TYR A 98 -10.17 -2.16 -5.79
C TYR A 98 -9.65 -1.05 -6.70
N PHE A 99 -10.17 -0.99 -7.92
CA PHE A 99 -9.96 0.14 -8.82
C PHE A 99 -11.04 1.17 -8.52
N ASP A 100 -10.68 2.19 -7.74
CA ASP A 100 -11.52 3.35 -7.51
C ASP A 100 -11.14 4.44 -8.50
N THR A 101 -12.12 4.93 -9.28
CA THR A 101 -11.88 5.97 -10.28
C THR A 101 -12.67 7.20 -9.89
N SER A 102 -12.04 8.38 -10.01
CA SER A 102 -12.71 9.67 -9.83
C SER A 102 -13.47 10.14 -11.07
N GLY A 103 -13.55 9.29 -12.11
CA GLY A 103 -14.16 9.60 -13.41
C GLY A 103 -15.43 8.80 -13.68
N MET A 104 -15.84 8.78 -14.95
CA MET A 104 -17.00 7.99 -15.44
C MET A 104 -16.64 6.51 -15.68
N GLU A 105 -15.45 6.06 -15.29
CA GLU A 105 -15.01 4.69 -15.45
C GLU A 105 -15.65 3.80 -14.36
N GLU A 106 -15.93 2.54 -14.69
CA GLU A 106 -16.52 1.61 -13.74
C GLU A 106 -15.51 1.24 -12.64
N CYS A 107 -15.84 1.59 -11.39
CA CYS A 107 -15.11 1.08 -10.23
C CYS A 107 -15.29 -0.43 -10.14
N SER A 108 -14.20 -1.18 -9.95
CA SER A 108 -14.24 -2.64 -10.07
C SER A 108 -13.19 -3.35 -9.23
N ILE A 109 -13.49 -4.59 -8.86
CA ILE A 109 -12.52 -5.48 -8.20
C ILE A 109 -11.36 -5.76 -9.17
N ASN A 110 -10.14 -5.67 -8.66
CA ASN A 110 -8.93 -5.85 -9.45
C ASN A 110 -8.84 -7.27 -10.04
N LYS A 111 -8.67 -7.37 -11.36
CA LYS A 111 -8.55 -8.66 -12.06
C LYS A 111 -7.36 -9.52 -11.60
N ALA A 112 -6.39 -8.93 -10.88
CA ALA A 112 -5.27 -9.63 -10.26
C ALA A 112 -5.71 -10.73 -9.27
N PHE A 113 -6.91 -10.64 -8.68
CA PHE A 113 -7.48 -11.72 -7.85
C PHE A 113 -7.57 -13.06 -8.60
N ASN A 114 -7.68 -13.06 -9.93
CA ASN A 114 -7.71 -14.31 -10.71
C ASN A 114 -6.40 -15.12 -10.62
N SER A 115 -5.30 -14.50 -10.19
CA SER A 115 -4.02 -15.18 -9.97
C SER A 115 -3.85 -15.74 -8.55
N PHE A 116 -4.79 -15.45 -7.62
CA PHE A 116 -4.73 -15.89 -6.23
C PHE A 116 -6.12 -16.37 -5.77
N PRO A 117 -6.49 -17.63 -6.03
CA PRO A 117 -7.82 -18.15 -5.71
C PRO A 117 -8.19 -18.00 -4.23
N GLU A 118 -7.27 -18.29 -3.30
CA GLU A 118 -7.54 -18.14 -1.87
C GLU A 118 -7.78 -16.69 -1.46
N ALA A 119 -6.99 -15.74 -1.98
CA ALA A 119 -7.20 -14.32 -1.73
C ALA A 119 -8.55 -13.84 -2.30
N LYS A 120 -8.96 -14.39 -3.45
CA LYS A 120 -10.25 -14.10 -4.09
C LYS A 120 -11.42 -14.62 -3.28
N GLU A 121 -11.31 -15.79 -2.66
CA GLU A 121 -12.32 -16.27 -1.73
C GLU A 121 -12.33 -15.42 -0.46
N ARG A 122 -11.16 -15.07 0.06
CA ARG A 122 -11.03 -14.19 1.24
C ARG A 122 -11.64 -12.81 1.02
N SER A 123 -11.52 -12.24 -0.18
CA SER A 123 -12.11 -10.94 -0.52
C SER A 123 -13.63 -10.95 -0.61
N ARG A 124 -14.29 -12.11 -0.48
CA ARG A 124 -15.75 -12.21 -0.36
C ARG A 124 -16.24 -12.11 1.08
N ILE A 125 -15.33 -12.18 2.06
CA ILE A 125 -15.66 -12.14 3.48
C ILE A 125 -15.52 -10.70 3.98
N PRO A 126 -16.63 -10.01 4.31
CA PRO A 126 -16.56 -8.66 4.85
C PRO A 126 -15.98 -8.65 6.27
N LEU A 127 -15.31 -7.56 6.62
CA LEU A 127 -14.85 -7.22 7.97
C LEU A 127 -15.41 -5.85 8.36
N ASP A 128 -15.62 -5.65 9.67
CA ASP A 128 -16.24 -4.43 10.21
C ASP A 128 -15.48 -3.14 9.86
N ASN A 129 -14.19 -3.26 9.55
CA ASN A 129 -13.31 -2.14 9.20
C ASN A 129 -13.03 -2.02 7.70
N ASP A 130 -13.78 -2.70 6.84
CA ASP A 130 -13.64 -2.55 5.40
C ASP A 130 -14.04 -1.14 4.95
N LEU A 131 -13.13 -0.46 4.26
CA LEU A 131 -13.37 0.87 3.71
C LEU A 131 -14.59 0.84 2.78
N LEU A 132 -15.57 1.70 3.05
CA LEU A 132 -16.83 1.77 2.30
C LEU A 132 -17.58 0.44 2.20
N ASN A 133 -17.38 -0.48 3.16
CA ASN A 133 -17.89 -1.85 3.13
C ASN A 133 -17.46 -2.66 1.88
N ILE A 134 -16.29 -2.33 1.30
CA ILE A 134 -15.73 -2.99 0.13
C ILE A 134 -14.46 -3.75 0.56
N PRO A 135 -14.53 -5.09 0.71
CA PRO A 135 -13.40 -5.90 1.18
C PRO A 135 -12.18 -5.83 0.26
N ALA A 136 -12.36 -5.48 -1.01
CA ALA A 136 -11.26 -5.41 -1.96
C ALA A 136 -10.23 -4.31 -1.61
N TYR A 137 -10.60 -3.27 -0.86
CA TYR A 137 -9.68 -2.19 -0.46
C TYR A 137 -8.56 -2.62 0.46
N ARG A 138 -8.77 -3.65 1.28
CA ARG A 138 -7.73 -4.17 2.17
C ARG A 138 -6.70 -5.06 1.47
N PHE A 139 -6.83 -5.27 0.16
CA PHE A 139 -5.89 -6.08 -0.62
C PHE A 139 -4.92 -5.22 -1.42
N TRP A 140 -3.68 -5.69 -1.54
CA TRP A 140 -2.61 -5.08 -2.30
C TRP A 140 -1.91 -6.13 -3.16
N PHE A 141 -1.70 -5.82 -4.43
CA PHE A 141 -1.06 -6.68 -5.41
C PHE A 141 0.29 -6.12 -5.80
N VAL A 142 1.35 -6.84 -5.49
CA VAL A 142 2.69 -6.57 -6.05
C VAL A 142 2.78 -7.25 -7.42
N LYS A 143 3.19 -6.49 -8.42
CA LYS A 143 3.30 -6.93 -9.81
C LYS A 143 4.74 -6.80 -10.29
N LYS A 144 5.19 -7.80 -11.03
CA LYS A 144 6.48 -7.86 -11.73
C LYS A 144 6.22 -7.86 -13.23
N ASN A 145 6.66 -6.82 -13.95
CA ASN A 145 6.40 -6.62 -15.38
C ASN A 145 4.91 -6.76 -15.73
N GLY A 146 4.05 -6.13 -14.93
CA GLY A 146 2.59 -6.15 -15.12
C GLY A 146 1.89 -7.45 -14.69
N LYS A 147 2.63 -8.52 -14.35
CA LYS A 147 2.06 -9.78 -13.85
C LYS A 147 2.00 -9.75 -12.32
N PRO A 148 0.86 -10.07 -11.69
CA PRO A 148 0.80 -10.12 -10.24
C PRO A 148 1.61 -11.32 -9.71
N VAL A 149 2.42 -11.08 -8.69
CA VAL A 149 3.34 -12.08 -8.11
C VAL A 149 3.14 -12.29 -6.61
N ILE A 150 2.62 -11.28 -5.91
CA ILE A 150 2.24 -11.37 -4.50
C ILE A 150 0.91 -10.64 -4.30
N CYS A 151 0.01 -11.25 -3.53
CA CYS A 151 -1.18 -10.63 -2.98
C CYS A 151 -1.01 -10.49 -1.46
N LEU A 152 -1.38 -9.35 -0.90
CA LEU A 152 -1.30 -9.03 0.53
C LEU A 152 -2.66 -8.55 1.00
N GLU A 153 -3.10 -8.94 2.19
CA GLU A 153 -4.28 -8.41 2.89
C GLU A 153 -3.80 -7.64 4.12
N THR A 154 -4.37 -6.48 4.44
CA THR A 154 -3.97 -5.67 5.62
C THR A 154 -4.14 -6.39 6.96
N SER A 155 -4.86 -7.52 7.00
CA SER A 155 -4.93 -8.45 8.13
C SER A 155 -3.59 -9.14 8.46
N GLY A 156 -2.59 -9.03 7.58
CA GLY A 156 -1.31 -9.71 7.68
C GLY A 156 -1.22 -11.01 6.87
N ALA A 157 -2.25 -11.38 6.13
CA ALA A 157 -2.18 -12.52 5.21
C ALA A 157 -1.44 -12.15 3.92
N ALA A 158 -0.69 -13.10 3.35
CA ALA A 158 -0.04 -12.94 2.05
C ALA A 158 -0.13 -14.23 1.24
N TRP A 159 -0.14 -14.09 -0.08
CA TRP A 159 -0.09 -15.19 -1.04
C TRP A 159 0.93 -14.88 -2.13
N ASN A 160 1.74 -15.86 -2.51
CA ASN A 160 2.64 -15.73 -3.66
C ASN A 160 2.09 -16.48 -4.88
N ASN A 161 2.70 -16.25 -6.03
CA ASN A 161 2.35 -16.90 -7.30
C ASN A 161 2.83 -18.36 -7.41
N GLU A 162 3.44 -18.91 -6.37
CA GLU A 162 3.74 -20.35 -6.25
C GLU A 162 2.62 -21.11 -5.52
N GLY A 163 1.55 -20.40 -5.13
CA GLY A 163 0.40 -20.98 -4.45
C GLY A 163 0.59 -21.12 -2.94
N GLN A 164 1.59 -20.46 -2.35
CA GLN A 164 1.84 -20.49 -0.92
C GLN A 164 1.12 -19.33 -0.22
N SER A 165 0.59 -19.61 0.97
CA SER A 165 -0.02 -18.63 1.88
C SER A 165 0.87 -18.39 3.12
N PHE A 166 0.90 -17.16 3.62
CA PHE A 166 1.73 -16.78 4.76
C PHE A 166 0.96 -15.89 5.75
N ASP A 167 1.25 -16.07 7.04
CA ASP A 167 0.92 -15.10 8.09
C ASP A 167 2.16 -14.22 8.35
N LEU A 168 2.12 -12.99 7.83
CA LEU A 168 3.22 -12.04 7.96
C LEU A 168 3.48 -11.62 9.40
N SER A 169 2.43 -11.57 10.23
CA SER A 169 2.56 -11.20 11.64
C SER A 169 3.28 -12.30 12.42
N ALA A 170 2.93 -13.56 12.19
CA ALA A 170 3.61 -14.70 12.80
C ALA A 170 5.10 -14.75 12.38
N LEU A 171 5.38 -14.60 11.09
CA LEU A 171 6.75 -14.55 10.57
C LEU A 171 7.55 -13.38 11.15
N TYR A 172 6.96 -12.18 11.19
CA TYR A 172 7.62 -11.00 11.76
C TYR A 172 7.88 -11.16 13.26
N LYS A 173 6.99 -11.78 14.03
CA LYS A 173 7.19 -12.00 15.47
C LYS A 173 8.42 -12.86 15.78
N LYS A 174 8.77 -13.79 14.88
CA LYS A 174 9.95 -14.66 15.03
C LYS A 174 11.26 -13.88 14.92
N GLU A 175 11.38 -13.07 13.87
CA GLU A 175 12.66 -12.43 13.50
C GLU A 175 12.75 -10.95 13.91
N LYS A 176 11.61 -10.29 14.13
CA LYS A 176 11.44 -8.85 14.38
C LYS A 176 12.17 -7.96 13.37
N ARG A 177 12.35 -8.47 12.14
CA ARG A 177 13.06 -7.83 11.03
C ARG A 177 12.25 -8.02 9.76
N ILE A 178 12.16 -6.97 8.94
CA ILE A 178 11.37 -7.00 7.70
C ILE A 178 12.06 -7.80 6.60
N TRP A 179 13.39 -7.77 6.48
CA TRP A 179 14.06 -8.50 5.41
C TRP A 179 13.87 -10.01 5.44
N PRO A 180 14.03 -10.69 6.59
CA PRO A 180 13.70 -12.12 6.68
C PRO A 180 12.27 -12.45 6.27
N LEU A 181 11.32 -11.54 6.55
CA LEU A 181 9.93 -11.67 6.11
C LEU A 181 9.82 -11.58 4.57
N VAL A 182 10.45 -10.58 3.96
CA VAL A 182 10.46 -10.44 2.49
C VAL A 182 11.11 -11.66 1.84
N TRP A 183 12.23 -12.15 2.38
CA TRP A 183 12.89 -13.36 1.88
C TRP A 183 11.99 -14.60 1.96
N ALA A 184 11.31 -14.80 3.09
CA ALA A 184 10.42 -15.94 3.28
C ALA A 184 9.26 -15.99 2.26
N VAL A 185 8.77 -14.83 1.83
CA VAL A 185 7.60 -14.73 0.92
C VAL A 185 8.01 -14.59 -0.55
N ALA A 186 9.14 -13.93 -0.82
CA ALA A 186 9.49 -13.41 -2.15
C ALA A 186 10.88 -13.83 -2.64
N SER A 187 11.60 -14.73 -1.94
CA SER A 187 12.96 -15.15 -2.33
C SER A 187 13.08 -15.60 -3.80
N HIS A 188 12.09 -16.32 -4.32
CA HIS A 188 12.03 -16.77 -5.72
C HIS A 188 11.88 -15.63 -6.75
N LEU A 189 11.52 -14.43 -6.30
CA LEU A 189 11.31 -13.25 -7.14
C LEU A 189 12.49 -12.30 -7.16
N LEU A 190 13.37 -12.41 -6.15
CA LEU A 190 14.58 -11.62 -5.98
C LEU A 190 15.72 -12.20 -6.82
N PRO A 191 16.68 -11.35 -7.27
CA PRO A 191 17.85 -11.81 -8.01
C PRO A 191 18.77 -12.70 -7.18
#